data_AF-A0A7W3X1Q0-F1
#
_entry.id   AF-A0A7W3X1Q0-F1
#
_cell.length_a   1.000
_cell.length_b   1.000
_cell.length_c   1.000
_cell.angle_alpha   90.00
_cell.angle_beta   90.00
_cell.angle_gamma   90.00
#
_symmetry.space_group_name_H-M   'P 1'
#
loop_
_entity.id
_entity.type
_entity.pdbx_description
1 polymer ?
#
loop_
_entity_poly.entity_id
_entity_poly.type
_entity_poly.pdbx_seq_one_letter_code
_entity_poly.pdbx_strand_id
1 'polypeptide(L)'
;VTEFAANDEAQEAAAMAAFEDCMGNGWVSDGVISASDAQAAQLWRLREGITESLARYKPYKNDVSVRISAMPAFLAETQALIGQAYPHFDVVWFGHIGDGNLHINVLKPDDTSDADFVAQCEHVTKLLAQVLARFDGSISAEHGIGLVK
;
A
#
# COMPACT_ATOMS: atom_id res chain seq x y z
N VAL A 1 0.68 9.53 -0.07
CA VAL A 1 1.72 10.07 0.83
C VAL A 1 2.92 9.16 0.70
N THR A 2 4.12 9.73 0.65
CA THR A 2 5.38 8.98 0.57
C THR A 2 6.28 9.50 1.67
N GLU A 3 6.84 8.59 2.46
CA GLU A 3 7.81 8.90 3.52
C GLU A 3 9.21 8.44 3.12
N PHE A 4 10.23 9.23 3.47
CA PHE A 4 11.63 8.93 3.19
C PHE A 4 12.50 9.39 4.37
N ALA A 5 13.49 8.59 4.73
CA ALA A 5 14.53 8.97 5.70
C ALA A 5 15.89 9.07 4.99
N ALA A 6 16.52 10.23 5.13
CA ALA A 6 17.91 10.44 4.72
C ALA A 6 18.84 10.13 5.89
N ASN A 7 19.90 9.36 5.63
CA ASN A 7 20.90 9.02 6.65
C ASN A 7 22.17 9.89 6.56
N ASP A 8 22.29 10.67 5.49
CA ASP A 8 23.42 11.55 5.20
C ASP A 8 22.99 12.73 4.31
N GLU A 9 23.86 13.74 4.20
CA GLU A 9 23.62 14.95 3.41
C GLU A 9 23.42 14.66 1.91
N ALA A 10 24.02 13.59 1.38
CA ALA A 10 23.90 13.26 -0.04
C ALA A 10 22.51 12.69 -0.36
N GLN A 11 21.99 11.82 0.52
CA GLN A 11 20.62 11.31 0.44
C GLN A 11 19.60 12.42 0.62
N GLU A 12 19.84 13.36 1.54
CA GLU A 12 18.96 14.51 1.75
C GLU A 12 18.91 15.39 0.49
N ALA A 13 20.07 15.73 -0.09
CA ALA A 13 20.15 16.50 -1.32
C ALA A 13 19.46 15.80 -2.50
N ALA A 14 19.63 14.48 -2.64
CA ALA A 14 18.97 13.70 -3.69
C ALA A 14 17.45 13.66 -3.50
N ALA A 15 16.97 13.50 -2.26
CA ALA A 15 15.55 13.51 -1.95
C ALA A 15 14.92 14.88 -2.21
N MET A 16 15.62 15.97 -1.88
CA MET A 16 15.18 17.34 -2.17
C MET A 16 15.06 17.57 -3.68
N ALA A 17 16.08 17.19 -4.45
CA ALA A 17 16.06 17.34 -5.91
C ALA A 17 14.91 16.55 -6.55
N ALA A 18 14.65 15.33 -6.08
CA ALA A 18 13.52 14.53 -6.54
C ALA A 18 12.17 15.16 -6.16
N PHE A 19 12.04 15.71 -4.95
CA PHE A 19 10.84 16.42 -4.50
C PHE A 19 10.56 17.66 -5.36
N GLU A 20 11.57 18.47 -5.63
CA GLU A 20 11.46 19.66 -6.50
C GLU A 20 11.02 19.29 -7.92
N ASP A 21 11.60 18.24 -8.51
CA ASP A 21 11.19 17.74 -9.83
C ASP A 21 9.74 17.25 -9.82
N CYS A 22 9.34 16.48 -8.79
CA CYS A 22 7.95 16.01 -8.65
C CYS A 22 6.95 17.16 -8.49
N MET A 23 7.30 18.20 -7.72
CA MET A 23 6.50 19.41 -7.58
C MET A 23 6.40 20.18 -8.90
N GLY A 24 7.51 20.32 -9.63
CA GLY A 24 7.55 20.98 -10.94
C GLY A 24 6.69 20.30 -12.00
N ASN A 25 6.57 18.96 -11.93
CA ASN A 25 5.69 18.17 -12.78
C ASN A 25 4.24 18.07 -12.25
N GLY A 26 3.95 18.61 -11.07
CA GLY A 26 2.63 18.55 -10.43
C GLY A 26 2.22 17.17 -9.93
N TRP A 27 3.18 16.25 -9.76
CA TRP A 27 2.94 14.91 -9.20
C TRP A 27 2.84 14.91 -7.67
N VAL A 28 3.48 15.89 -7.04
CA VAL A 28 3.39 16.17 -5.61
C VAL A 28 2.78 17.56 -5.44
N SER A 29 1.92 17.72 -4.43
CA SER A 29 1.24 18.98 -4.15
C SER A 29 1.82 19.72 -2.93
N ASP A 30 2.42 19.00 -1.99
CA ASP A 30 3.00 19.54 -0.75
C ASP A 30 4.00 18.56 -0.14
N GLY A 31 4.85 19.05 0.77
CA GLY A 31 5.84 18.26 1.49
C GLY A 31 6.32 18.94 2.77
N VAL A 32 6.76 18.12 3.74
CA VAL A 32 7.32 18.59 5.01
C VAL A 32 8.63 17.85 5.29
N ILE A 33 9.62 18.59 5.76
CA ILE A 33 10.90 18.04 6.25
C ILE A 33 10.96 18.25 7.75
N SER A 34 11.35 17.22 8.48
CA SER A 34 11.52 17.31 9.93
C SER A 34 12.71 18.20 10.30
N ALA A 35 12.51 19.13 11.22
CA ALA A 35 13.56 19.97 11.80
C ALA A 35 14.14 19.43 13.12
N SER A 36 13.67 18.26 13.58
CA SER A 36 14.15 17.59 14.79
C SER A 36 13.76 16.11 14.80
N ASP A 37 14.47 15.30 15.58
CA ASP A 37 14.15 13.88 15.82
C ASP A 37 12.74 13.69 16.38
N ALA A 38 12.28 14.60 17.24
CA ALA A 38 10.93 14.56 17.78
C ALA A 38 9.87 14.73 16.70
N GLN A 39 10.10 15.63 15.74
CA GLN A 39 9.21 15.81 14.59
C GLN A 39 9.30 14.63 13.62
N ALA A 40 10.50 14.11 13.36
CA ALA A 40 10.70 12.92 12.54
C ALA A 40 9.92 11.72 13.10
N ALA A 41 10.01 11.49 14.42
CA ALA A 41 9.24 10.45 15.10
C ALA A 41 7.72 10.67 14.96
N GLN A 42 7.23 11.91 15.08
CA GLN A 42 5.80 12.21 14.88
C GLN A 42 5.32 11.91 13.46
N LEU A 43 6.14 12.20 12.44
CA LEU A 43 5.84 11.87 11.05
C LEU A 43 5.82 10.34 10.86
N TRP A 44 6.82 9.63 11.37
CA TRP A 44 6.89 8.16 11.29
C TRP A 44 5.70 7.47 11.96
N ARG A 45 5.19 8.03 13.07
CA ARG A 45 3.98 7.51 13.73
C ARG A 45 2.76 7.46 12.82
N LEU A 46 2.65 8.32 11.80
CA LEU A 46 1.55 8.26 10.83
C LEU A 46 1.61 6.95 10.03
N ARG A 47 2.80 6.58 9.55
CA ARG A 47 3.03 5.35 8.78
C ARG A 47 2.96 4.09 9.63
N GLU A 48 3.53 4.13 10.83
CA GLU A 48 3.53 3.01 11.77
C GLU A 48 2.14 2.77 12.36
N GLY A 49 1.36 3.84 12.56
CA GLY A 49 0.02 3.82 13.11
C GLY A 49 -1.07 3.35 12.14
N ILE A 50 -0.77 3.07 10.86
CA ILE A 50 -1.78 2.65 9.87
C ILE A 50 -2.54 1.41 10.37
N THR A 51 -1.83 0.35 10.80
CA THR A 51 -2.48 -0.88 11.27
C THR A 51 -3.34 -0.63 12.51
N GLU A 52 -2.88 0.19 13.45
CA GLU A 52 -3.63 0.56 14.65
C GLU A 52 -4.88 1.37 14.30
N SER A 53 -4.80 2.29 13.34
CA SER A 53 -5.95 3.08 12.88
C SER A 53 -7.09 2.22 12.31
N LEU A 54 -6.75 1.01 11.83
CA LEU A 54 -7.68 0.03 11.29
C LEU A 54 -8.18 -0.98 12.34
N ALA A 55 -7.78 -0.87 13.62
CA ALA A 55 -8.06 -1.88 14.65
C ALA A 55 -9.55 -2.13 14.92
N ARG A 56 -10.43 -1.18 14.58
CA ARG A 56 -11.89 -1.36 14.67
C ARG A 56 -12.46 -2.30 13.59
N TYR A 57 -11.70 -2.51 12.51
CA TYR A 57 -12.06 -3.38 11.40
C TYR A 57 -11.40 -4.75 11.54
N LYS A 58 -11.86 -5.70 10.73
CA LYS A 58 -11.17 -6.97 10.46
C LYS A 58 -10.79 -7.02 8.98
N PRO A 59 -9.72 -6.33 8.55
CA PRO A 59 -9.39 -6.23 7.13
C PRO A 59 -9.03 -7.60 6.54
N TYR A 60 -9.46 -7.85 5.30
CA TYR A 60 -8.89 -8.94 4.51
C TYR A 60 -7.59 -8.44 3.88
N LYS A 61 -6.47 -9.09 4.20
CA LYS A 61 -5.13 -8.56 3.91
C LYS A 61 -4.50 -9.36 2.78
N ASN A 62 -3.98 -8.67 1.79
CA ASN A 62 -3.04 -9.22 0.82
C ASN A 62 -1.71 -8.50 0.99
N ASP A 63 -0.62 -9.27 0.95
CA ASP A 63 0.74 -8.73 0.96
C ASP A 63 1.43 -9.22 -0.31
N VAL A 64 1.89 -8.29 -1.14
CA VAL A 64 2.35 -8.58 -2.49
C VAL A 64 3.67 -7.89 -2.78
N SER A 65 4.45 -8.46 -3.68
CA SER A 65 5.67 -7.83 -4.15
C SER A 65 5.89 -8.04 -5.65
N VAL A 66 6.49 -7.04 -6.27
CA VAL A 66 6.94 -7.06 -7.68
C VAL A 66 8.31 -6.39 -7.75
N ARG A 67 9.02 -6.56 -8.87
CA ARG A 67 10.23 -5.74 -9.12
C ARG A 67 9.86 -4.26 -9.10
N ILE A 68 10.69 -3.41 -8.50
CA ILE A 68 10.46 -1.95 -8.39
C ILE A 68 10.16 -1.34 -9.77
N SER A 69 10.88 -1.76 -10.81
CA SER A 69 10.66 -1.28 -12.19
C SER A 69 9.30 -1.66 -12.78
N ALA A 70 8.65 -2.70 -12.27
CA ALA A 70 7.31 -3.14 -12.67
C ALA A 70 6.20 -2.46 -11.86
N MET A 71 6.53 -1.82 -10.73
CA MET A 71 5.55 -1.27 -9.78
C MET A 71 4.55 -0.29 -10.42
N PRO A 72 4.95 0.67 -11.29
CA PRO A 72 3.98 1.60 -11.87
C PRO A 72 2.91 0.89 -12.72
N ALA A 73 3.30 -0.07 -13.56
CA ALA A 73 2.38 -0.83 -14.40
C ALA A 73 1.52 -1.79 -13.55
N PHE A 74 2.13 -2.43 -12.55
CA PHE A 74 1.41 -3.28 -11.60
C PHE A 74 0.33 -2.50 -10.83
N LEU A 75 0.64 -1.29 -10.34
CA LEU A 75 -0.31 -0.43 -9.63
C LEU A 75 -1.49 -0.06 -10.53
N ALA A 76 -1.24 0.31 -11.79
CA ALA A 76 -2.30 0.67 -12.73
C ALA A 76 -3.28 -0.50 -12.98
N GLU A 77 -2.77 -1.70 -13.24
CA GLU A 77 -3.61 -2.89 -13.44
C GLU A 77 -4.35 -3.29 -12.15
N THR A 78 -3.67 -3.23 -11.01
CA THR A 78 -4.27 -3.64 -9.73
C THR A 78 -5.34 -2.64 -9.27
N GLN A 79 -5.13 -1.35 -9.49
CA GLN A 79 -6.13 -0.32 -9.21
C GLN A 79 -7.38 -0.47 -10.08
N ALA A 80 -7.22 -0.79 -11.37
CA ALA A 80 -8.34 -1.08 -12.25
C ALA A 80 -9.12 -2.33 -11.81
N LEU A 81 -8.41 -3.41 -11.45
CA LEU A 81 -9.01 -4.63 -10.90
C LEU A 81 -9.82 -4.33 -9.63
N ILE A 82 -9.22 -3.64 -8.67
CA ILE A 82 -9.86 -3.33 -7.39
C ILE A 82 -11.04 -2.39 -7.57
N GLY A 83 -10.94 -1.37 -8.42
CA GLY A 83 -12.06 -0.48 -8.70
C GLY A 83 -13.27 -1.20 -9.32
N GLN A 84 -13.04 -2.23 -10.13
CA GLN A 84 -14.12 -3.06 -10.70
C GLN A 84 -14.67 -4.06 -9.70
N ALA A 85 -13.81 -4.70 -8.92
CA ALA A 85 -14.20 -5.79 -8.03
C ALA A 85 -14.78 -5.30 -6.69
N TYR A 86 -14.42 -4.08 -6.27
CA TYR A 86 -14.79 -3.48 -5.00
C TYR A 86 -15.39 -2.07 -5.17
N PRO A 87 -16.48 -1.90 -5.93
CA PRO A 87 -17.06 -0.57 -6.17
C PRO A 87 -17.62 0.10 -4.89
N HIS A 88 -17.82 -0.66 -3.82
CA HIS A 88 -18.42 -0.20 -2.56
C HIS A 88 -17.57 -0.49 -1.33
N PHE A 89 -16.35 -1.03 -1.50
CA PHE A 89 -15.51 -1.37 -0.36
C PHE A 89 -14.40 -0.31 -0.24
N ASP A 90 -14.07 0.03 1.00
CA ASP A 90 -12.86 0.79 1.26
C ASP A 90 -11.66 -0.14 1.19
N VAL A 91 -10.68 0.22 0.35
CA VAL A 91 -9.41 -0.53 0.24
C VAL A 91 -8.27 0.39 0.62
N VAL A 92 -7.51 -0.02 1.63
CA VAL A 92 -6.39 0.74 2.19
C VAL A 92 -5.09 0.14 1.66
N TRP A 93 -4.28 0.99 1.04
CA TRP A 93 -3.02 0.62 0.39
C TRP A 93 -1.86 1.34 1.06
N PHE A 94 -0.82 0.59 1.40
CA PHE A 94 0.42 1.11 1.97
C PHE A 94 1.50 0.05 1.83
N GLY A 95 2.77 0.39 1.99
CA GLY A 95 3.83 -0.62 1.85
C GLY A 95 5.20 0.00 1.82
N HIS A 96 6.12 -0.70 1.16
CA HIS A 96 7.51 -0.30 0.97
C HIS A 96 7.80 -0.26 -0.54
N ILE A 97 7.30 0.77 -1.21
CA ILE A 97 7.40 0.85 -2.67
C ILE A 97 8.86 0.84 -3.18
N GLY A 98 9.81 1.28 -2.35
CA GLY A 98 11.23 1.29 -2.63
C GLY A 98 11.91 -0.09 -2.64
N ASP A 99 11.27 -1.14 -2.11
CA ASP A 99 11.72 -2.53 -2.25
C ASP A 99 10.76 -3.39 -3.10
N GLY A 100 9.66 -2.78 -3.55
CA GLY A 100 8.66 -3.42 -4.40
C GLY A 100 7.51 -4.09 -3.65
N ASN A 101 7.35 -3.85 -2.34
CA ASN A 101 6.29 -4.41 -1.53
C ASN A 101 5.06 -3.49 -1.37
N LEU A 102 3.87 -4.11 -1.31
CA LEU A 102 2.58 -3.45 -1.13
C LEU A 102 1.63 -4.30 -0.28
N HIS A 103 1.02 -3.68 0.70
CA HIS A 103 -0.08 -4.21 1.49
C HIS A 103 -1.41 -3.66 0.98
N ILE A 104 -2.37 -4.55 0.78
CA ILE A 104 -3.73 -4.24 0.32
C ILE A 104 -4.70 -4.77 1.36
N ASN A 105 -5.27 -3.86 2.14
CA ASN A 105 -6.23 -4.16 3.20
C ASN A 105 -7.64 -3.78 2.75
N VAL A 106 -8.48 -4.78 2.52
CA VAL A 106 -9.87 -4.61 2.13
C VAL A 106 -10.73 -4.54 3.39
N LEU A 107 -11.54 -3.49 3.53
CA LEU A 107 -12.44 -3.31 4.67
C LEU A 107 -13.85 -3.79 4.32
N LYS A 108 -14.45 -4.56 5.22
CA LYS A 108 -15.83 -5.06 5.05
C LYS A 108 -16.84 -3.91 5.21
N PRO A 109 -17.74 -3.70 4.24
CA PRO A 109 -18.89 -2.83 4.43
C PRO A 109 -19.84 -3.32 5.54
N ASP A 110 -20.58 -2.40 6.16
CA ASP A 110 -21.50 -2.75 7.25
C ASP A 110 -22.70 -3.59 6.77
N ASP A 111 -23.12 -3.39 5.52
CA ASP A 111 -24.26 -4.07 4.88
C ASP A 111 -23.90 -5.43 4.24
N THR A 112 -22.63 -5.82 4.29
CA THR A 112 -22.14 -7.07 3.71
C THR A 112 -21.96 -8.14 4.80
N SER A 113 -22.46 -9.36 4.55
CA SER A 113 -22.26 -10.49 5.47
C SER A 113 -20.79 -10.93 5.51
N ASP A 114 -20.33 -11.51 6.61
CA ASP A 114 -18.95 -12.00 6.71
C ASP A 114 -18.64 -13.08 5.65
N ALA A 115 -19.62 -13.93 5.32
CA ALA A 115 -19.47 -14.98 4.33
C ALA A 115 -19.31 -14.41 2.91
N ASP A 116 -20.15 -13.44 2.53
CA ASP A 116 -20.08 -12.81 1.21
C ASP A 116 -18.80 -11.99 1.08
N PHE A 117 -18.40 -11.30 2.15
CA PHE A 117 -17.14 -10.55 2.20
C PHE A 117 -15.93 -11.44 1.94
N VAL A 118 -15.83 -12.57 2.66
CA VAL A 118 -14.72 -13.52 2.50
C VAL A 118 -14.73 -14.13 1.09
N ALA A 119 -15.89 -14.56 0.59
CA ALA A 119 -16.02 -15.16 -0.73
C ALA A 119 -15.59 -14.18 -1.85
N GLN A 120 -15.98 -12.92 -1.75
CA GLN A 120 -15.56 -11.88 -2.70
C GLN A 120 -14.06 -11.61 -2.59
N CYS A 121 -13.52 -11.50 -1.37
CA CYS A 121 -12.09 -11.30 -1.17
C CYS A 121 -11.24 -12.43 -1.76
N GLU A 122 -11.62 -13.69 -1.51
CA GLU A 122 -10.93 -14.85 -2.08
C GLU A 122 -11.00 -14.88 -3.62
N HIS A 123 -12.13 -14.47 -4.20
CA HIS A 123 -12.26 -14.34 -5.64
C HIS A 123 -11.27 -13.29 -6.19
N VAL A 124 -11.21 -12.11 -5.57
CA VAL A 124 -10.31 -11.04 -6.01
C VAL A 124 -8.85 -11.37 -5.76
N THR A 125 -8.49 -12.06 -4.68
CA THR A 125 -7.13 -12.55 -4.44
C THR A 125 -6.66 -13.49 -5.57
N LYS A 126 -7.55 -14.32 -6.13
CA LYS A 126 -7.21 -15.14 -7.31
C LYS A 126 -6.95 -14.30 -8.55
N LEU A 127 -7.74 -13.24 -8.78
CA LEU A 127 -7.51 -12.30 -9.87
C LEU A 127 -6.21 -11.51 -9.68
N LEU A 128 -5.93 -11.08 -8.45
CA LEU A 128 -4.68 -10.40 -8.08
C LEU A 128 -3.46 -11.29 -8.32
N ALA A 129 -3.55 -12.59 -7.98
CA ALA A 129 -2.49 -13.55 -8.28
C ALA A 129 -2.22 -13.69 -9.78
N GLN A 130 -3.26 -13.61 -10.63
CA GLN A 130 -3.10 -13.60 -12.09
C GLN A 130 -2.42 -12.32 -12.59
N VAL A 131 -2.70 -11.17 -11.97
CA VAL A 131 -1.99 -9.91 -12.24
C VAL A 131 -0.52 -10.07 -11.87
N LEU A 132 -0.23 -10.50 -10.63
CA LEU A 132 1.14 -10.69 -10.15
C LEU A 132 1.97 -11.62 -11.04
N ALA A 133 1.38 -12.71 -11.53
CA ALA A 133 2.06 -13.63 -12.42
C ALA A 133 2.55 -12.97 -13.73
N ARG A 134 1.88 -11.92 -14.22
CA ARG A 134 2.34 -11.16 -15.40
C ARG A 134 3.56 -10.28 -15.12
N PHE A 135 3.80 -9.95 -13.86
CA PHE A 135 4.88 -9.07 -13.40
C PHE A 135 6.02 -9.82 -12.70
N ASP A 136 6.02 -11.16 -12.79
CA ASP A 136 6.93 -12.04 -12.02
C ASP A 136 6.86 -11.74 -10.51
N GLY A 137 5.67 -11.35 -10.03
CA GLY A 137 5.43 -10.96 -8.66
C GLY A 137 5.16 -12.13 -7.72
N SER A 138 5.14 -11.83 -6.43
CA SER A 138 4.82 -12.77 -5.35
C SER A 138 3.61 -12.29 -4.56
N ILE A 139 2.83 -13.25 -4.06
CA ILE A 139 1.88 -13.02 -2.98
C ILE A 139 2.46 -13.66 -1.72
N SER A 140 2.81 -12.82 -0.76
CA SER A 140 3.12 -13.27 0.59
C SER A 140 1.78 -13.55 1.28
N ALA A 141 1.35 -14.81 1.22
CA ALA A 141 0.27 -15.28 2.08
C ALA A 141 0.82 -15.44 3.51
N GLU A 142 1.33 -14.36 4.12
CA GLU A 142 1.63 -14.34 5.56
C GLU A 142 0.34 -14.44 6.38
N HIS A 143 -0.77 -14.02 5.80
CA HIS A 143 -2.07 -14.58 6.13
C HIS A 143 -2.37 -15.64 5.07
N GLY A 144 -1.94 -16.88 5.32
CA GLY A 144 -2.47 -18.03 4.62
C GLY A 144 -4.00 -17.92 4.56
N ILE A 145 -4.61 -18.60 3.59
CA ILE A 145 -6.04 -18.97 3.63
C ILE A 145 -6.38 -19.23 5.09
N GLY A 146 -7.04 -18.25 5.71
CA GLY A 146 -7.02 -18.12 7.15
C GLY A 146 -7.92 -19.18 7.72
N LEU A 147 -7.37 -20.37 7.97
CA LEU A 147 -7.86 -21.21 9.05
C LEU A 147 -7.71 -20.36 10.30
N VAL A 148 -8.81 -19.69 10.63
CA VAL A 148 -9.36 -19.53 11.97
C VAL A 148 -8.35 -19.89 13.05
N LYS A 149 -7.85 -18.87 13.73
CA LYS A 149 -7.66 -18.97 15.17
C LYS A 149 -8.45 -17.86 15.83
#